data_AF-A0A7S4RGK3-F1
#
_entry.id   AF-A0A7S4RGK3-F1
#
_cell.length_a   1.000
_cell.length_b   1.000
_cell.length_c   1.000
_cell.angle_alpha   90.00
_cell.angle_beta   90.00
_cell.angle_gamma   90.00
#
_symmetry.space_group_name_H-M   'P 1'
#
loop_
_entity.id
_entity.type
_entity.pdbx_description
1 polymer ?
#
loop_
_entity_poly.entity_id
_entity_poly.type
_entity_poly.pdbx_seq_one_letter_code
_entity_poly.pdbx_strand_id
1 'polypeptide(L)'
;KAISFTMLHHILLAAAALFGVFTILVIYRLIRPTVLSYPWPKDEDEYVGDKGKKVILAGSYNPPHYGHLAMLAYLAERYGEAIAVIGVNATKKYDVTPEQRAELIRKMVSAEKIQGKIRVEGECCCQTSLNAYTYIPDQ
;
A
#
# COMPACT_ATOMS: atom_id res chain seq x y z
N LYS A 1 14.18 26.06 -43.62
CA LYS A 1 13.21 25.33 -44.48
C LYS A 1 11.83 25.49 -43.85
N ALA A 2 10.91 26.21 -44.49
CA ALA A 2 9.57 26.43 -43.95
C ALA A 2 8.75 25.13 -44.06
N ILE A 3 8.02 24.79 -43.01
CA ILE A 3 7.07 23.67 -43.03
C ILE A 3 5.87 24.12 -43.85
N SER A 4 5.50 23.35 -44.89
CA SER A 4 4.32 23.65 -45.70
C SER A 4 3.05 23.59 -44.84
N PHE A 5 2.06 24.44 -45.13
CA PHE A 5 0.77 24.46 -44.43
C PHE A 5 0.09 23.09 -44.39
N THR A 6 0.21 22.31 -45.47
CA THR A 6 -0.31 20.94 -45.55
C THR A 6 0.40 19.98 -44.59
N MET A 7 1.72 20.09 -44.46
CA MET A 7 2.50 19.30 -43.50
C MET A 7 2.09 19.63 -42.06
N LEU A 8 1.88 20.91 -41.74
CA LEU A 8 1.43 21.33 -40.41
C LEU A 8 0.04 20.76 -40.08
N HIS A 9 -0.89 20.78 -41.05
CA HIS A 9 -2.22 20.22 -40.87
C HIS A 9 -2.21 18.71 -40.60
N HIS A 10 -1.39 17.94 -41.32
CA HIS A 10 -1.24 16.50 -41.08
C HIS A 10 -0.61 16.18 -39.72
N ILE A 11 0.36 16.99 -39.28
CA ILE A 11 0.98 16.84 -37.94
C ILE A 11 -0.05 17.09 -36.84
N LEU A 12 -0.88 18.14 -36.96
CA LEU A 12 -1.92 18.46 -35.99
C LEU A 12 -3.00 17.37 -35.93
N LEU A 13 -3.42 16.82 -37.08
CA LEU A 13 -4.36 15.70 -37.13
C LEU A 13 -3.79 14.43 -36.48
N ALA A 14 -2.52 14.11 -36.75
CA ALA A 14 -1.86 12.97 -36.14
C ALA A 14 -1.73 13.14 -34.61
N ALA A 15 -1.36 14.33 -34.14
CA ALA A 15 -1.27 14.63 -32.72
C ALA A 15 -2.63 14.53 -32.02
N ALA A 16 -3.70 15.05 -32.63
CA ALA A 16 -5.06 14.93 -32.10
C ALA A 16 -5.53 13.47 -32.03
N ALA A 17 -5.24 12.67 -33.05
CA ALA A 17 -5.56 11.25 -33.06
C ALA A 17 -4.81 10.47 -31.97
N LEU A 18 -3.50 10.72 -31.81
CA LEU A 18 -2.69 10.12 -30.75
C LEU A 18 -3.19 10.48 -29.36
N PHE A 19 -3.54 11.75 -29.14
CA PHE A 19 -4.12 12.20 -27.88
C PHE A 19 -5.45 11.49 -27.59
N GLY A 20 -6.34 11.40 -28.58
CA GLY A 20 -7.61 10.69 -28.45
C GLY A 20 -7.42 9.21 -28.10
N VAL A 21 -6.50 8.51 -28.77
CA VAL A 21 -6.16 7.11 -28.46
C VAL A 21 -5.62 6.98 -27.04
N PHE A 22 -4.70 7.86 -26.64
CA PHE A 22 -4.15 7.85 -25.28
C PHE A 22 -5.23 8.08 -24.22
N THR A 23 -6.11 9.06 -24.41
CA THR A 23 -7.22 9.34 -23.50
C THR A 23 -8.14 8.13 -23.37
N ILE A 24 -8.48 7.46 -24.47
CA ILE A 24 -9.30 6.23 -24.45
C ILE A 24 -8.61 5.13 -23.64
N LEU A 25 -7.30 4.92 -23.82
CA LEU A 25 -6.54 3.92 -23.06
C LEU A 25 -6.52 4.21 -21.56
N VAL A 26 -6.33 5.48 -21.17
CA VAL A 26 -6.37 5.90 -19.77
C VAL A 26 -7.76 5.68 -19.18
N ILE A 27 -8.82 6.13 -19.87
CA ILE A 27 -10.20 5.92 -19.43
C ILE A 27 -10.51 4.42 -19.29
N TYR A 28 -10.07 3.60 -20.25
CA TYR A 28 -10.25 2.15 -20.19
C TYR A 28 -9.57 1.55 -18.95
N ARG A 29 -8.34 1.97 -18.63
CA ARG A 29 -7.62 1.52 -17.43
C ARG A 29 -8.25 2.01 -16.13
N LEU A 30 -8.87 3.18 -16.13
CA LEU A 30 -9.59 3.70 -14.96
C LEU A 30 -10.92 2.96 -14.74
N ILE A 31 -11.66 2.63 -15.82
CA ILE A 31 -12.93 1.90 -15.74
C ILE A 31 -12.70 0.40 -15.46
N ARG A 32 -11.58 -0.16 -15.94
CA ARG A 32 -11.16 -1.54 -15.67
C ARG A 32 -9.85 -1.56 -14.92
N PRO A 33 -9.85 -1.16 -13.64
CA PRO A 33 -8.65 -1.31 -12.83
C PRO A 33 -8.28 -2.79 -12.76
N THR A 34 -6.99 -3.09 -12.79
CA THR A 34 -6.51 -4.43 -12.44
C THR A 34 -6.82 -4.63 -10.97
N VAL A 35 -7.91 -5.34 -10.69
CA VAL A 35 -8.25 -5.78 -9.34
C VAL A 35 -7.36 -6.97 -9.03
N LEU A 36 -6.22 -6.67 -8.43
CA LEU A 36 -5.41 -7.69 -7.80
C LEU A 36 -6.30 -8.34 -6.71
N SER A 37 -6.56 -9.62 -6.86
CA SER A 37 -7.50 -10.37 -6.02
C SER A 37 -6.70 -11.30 -5.11
N TYR A 38 -7.04 -11.36 -3.83
CA TYR A 38 -6.44 -12.35 -2.93
C TYR A 38 -6.91 -13.76 -3.33
N PRO A 39 -6.02 -14.78 -3.38
CA PRO A 39 -4.58 -14.71 -3.12
C PRO A 39 -3.80 -14.13 -4.31
N TRP A 40 -2.88 -13.21 -4.01
CA TRP A 40 -2.04 -12.55 -5.02
C TRP A 40 -1.16 -13.57 -5.75
N PRO A 41 -0.88 -13.37 -7.07
CA PRO A 41 0.02 -14.23 -7.81
C PRO A 41 1.40 -14.26 -7.12
N LYS A 42 1.87 -15.47 -6.81
CA LYS A 42 3.12 -15.72 -6.09
C LYS A 42 4.24 -15.91 -7.11
N ASP A 43 5.06 -14.90 -7.35
CA ASP A 43 6.35 -15.08 -8.04
C ASP A 43 7.32 -15.77 -7.08
N GLU A 44 7.22 -17.11 -6.98
CA GLU A 44 7.85 -17.91 -5.92
C GLU A 44 9.35 -17.61 -5.70
N ASP A 45 10.08 -17.28 -6.77
CA ASP A 45 11.51 -16.98 -6.73
C ASP A 45 11.87 -15.70 -5.95
N GLU A 46 11.00 -14.69 -5.95
CA GLU A 46 11.24 -13.42 -5.23
C GLU A 46 10.83 -13.50 -3.76
N TYR A 47 9.85 -14.36 -3.41
CA TYR A 47 9.36 -14.52 -2.04
C TYR A 47 10.36 -15.23 -1.11
N VAL A 48 11.22 -16.11 -1.63
CA VAL A 48 12.13 -16.91 -0.80
C VAL A 48 13.21 -16.02 -0.14
N GLY A 49 13.69 -14.98 -0.83
CA GLY A 49 14.71 -14.07 -0.30
C GLY A 49 14.20 -13.10 0.78
N ASP A 50 12.89 -12.91 0.87
CA ASP A 50 12.27 -11.93 1.77
C ASP A 50 11.79 -12.50 3.10
N LYS A 51 11.67 -13.84 3.22
CA LYS A 51 11.07 -14.54 4.37
C LYS A 51 11.79 -14.39 5.72
N GLY A 52 12.99 -13.81 5.73
CA GLY A 52 13.74 -13.51 6.96
C GLY A 52 13.65 -12.03 7.37
N LYS A 53 12.87 -11.20 6.67
CA LYS A 53 12.85 -9.76 6.87
C LYS A 53 11.70 -9.35 7.80
N LYS A 54 11.92 -8.29 8.56
CA LYS A 54 10.85 -7.63 9.33
C LYS A 54 10.34 -6.44 8.55
N VAL A 55 9.02 -6.32 8.43
CA VAL A 55 8.38 -5.16 7.77
C VAL A 55 7.49 -4.41 8.73
N ILE A 56 7.50 -3.08 8.62
CA ILE A 56 6.64 -2.20 9.40
C ILE A 56 5.48 -1.74 8.53
N LEU A 57 4.27 -1.87 9.05
CA LEU A 57 3.06 -1.23 8.52
C LEU A 57 2.57 -0.17 9.50
N ALA A 58 2.99 1.07 9.27
CA ALA A 58 2.55 2.21 10.06
C ALA A 58 1.22 2.77 9.53
N GLY A 59 0.25 2.99 10.41
CA GLY A 59 -1.06 3.51 10.05
C GLY A 59 -1.79 4.12 11.24
N SER A 60 -2.83 4.94 11.00
CA SER A 60 -3.63 5.49 12.09
C SER A 60 -4.57 4.46 12.71
N TYR A 61 -5.03 3.48 11.92
CA TYR A 61 -5.94 2.41 12.34
C TYR A 61 -7.18 2.93 13.10
N ASN A 62 -7.86 3.97 12.61
CA ASN A 62 -8.95 4.64 13.32
C ASN A 62 -10.35 4.45 12.67
N PRO A 63 -11.16 3.51 13.16
CA PRO A 63 -10.80 2.30 13.92
C PRO A 63 -10.19 1.22 13.00
N PRO A 64 -9.53 0.18 13.54
CA PRO A 64 -9.03 -0.92 12.72
C PRO A 64 -10.20 -1.75 12.15
N HIS A 65 -9.94 -2.43 11.03
CA HIS A 65 -10.94 -3.18 10.27
C HIS A 65 -10.28 -4.33 9.49
N TYR A 66 -11.06 -5.26 8.93
CA TYR A 66 -10.54 -6.47 8.29
C TYR A 66 -9.57 -6.23 7.13
N GLY A 67 -9.72 -5.12 6.38
CA GLY A 67 -8.72 -4.73 5.37
C GLY A 67 -7.30 -4.55 5.93
N HIS A 68 -7.15 -3.92 7.10
CA HIS A 68 -5.85 -3.77 7.78
C HIS A 68 -5.26 -5.13 8.17
N LEU A 69 -6.11 -6.03 8.66
CA LEU A 69 -5.71 -7.37 9.08
C LEU A 69 -5.26 -8.22 7.89
N ALA A 70 -5.97 -8.16 6.76
CA ALA A 70 -5.58 -8.84 5.53
C ALA A 70 -4.20 -8.36 5.02
N MET A 71 -3.92 -7.05 5.11
CA MET A 71 -2.61 -6.51 4.77
C MET A 71 -1.51 -7.03 5.70
N LEU A 72 -1.72 -7.00 7.02
CA LEU A 72 -0.75 -7.51 7.99
C LEU A 72 -0.50 -9.01 7.81
N ALA A 73 -1.55 -9.79 7.55
CA ALA A 73 -1.46 -11.22 7.26
C ALA A 73 -0.61 -11.49 6.02
N TYR A 74 -0.86 -10.76 4.94
CA TYR A 74 -0.09 -10.87 3.71
C TYR A 74 1.40 -10.52 3.93
N LEU A 75 1.67 -9.43 4.63
CA LEU A 75 3.04 -9.01 4.94
C LEU A 75 3.77 -10.03 5.82
N ALA A 76 3.09 -10.57 6.83
CA ALA A 76 3.61 -11.62 7.68
C ALA A 76 3.87 -12.94 6.92
N GLU A 77 3.02 -13.31 5.96
CA GLU A 77 3.23 -14.48 5.09
C GLU A 77 4.44 -14.28 4.17
N ARG A 78 4.58 -13.07 3.59
CA ARG A 78 5.66 -12.74 2.65
C ARG A 78 7.03 -12.58 3.31
N TYR A 79 7.11 -11.81 4.39
CA TYR A 79 8.38 -11.39 4.97
C TYR A 79 8.79 -12.19 6.21
N GLY A 80 7.86 -12.90 6.85
CA GLY A 80 8.11 -13.69 8.06
C GLY A 80 7.60 -12.99 9.32
N GLU A 81 7.80 -11.68 9.44
CA GLU A 81 7.23 -10.85 10.52
C GLU A 81 6.73 -9.50 9.99
N ALA A 82 5.52 -9.12 10.39
CA ALA A 82 4.95 -7.80 10.18
C ALA A 82 4.73 -7.07 11.52
N ILE A 83 5.12 -5.81 11.58
CA ILE A 83 4.98 -4.97 12.77
C ILE A 83 3.96 -3.87 12.46
N ALA A 84 2.79 -3.94 13.09
CA ALA A 84 1.79 -2.88 13.04
C ALA A 84 2.21 -1.76 14.01
N VAL A 85 2.39 -0.54 13.50
CA VAL A 85 2.75 0.63 14.31
C VAL A 85 1.59 1.63 14.29
N ILE A 86 1.10 1.99 15.49
CA ILE A 86 0.01 2.97 15.61
C ILE A 86 0.55 4.39 15.45
N GLY A 87 0.29 4.96 14.28
CA GLY A 87 0.61 6.35 13.97
C GLY A 87 -0.42 7.31 14.56
N VAL A 88 0.08 8.40 15.14
CA VAL A 88 -0.74 9.48 15.70
C VAL A 88 -0.32 10.78 15.04
N ASN A 89 -1.32 11.60 14.71
CA ASN A 89 -1.09 12.94 14.17
C ASN A 89 -1.70 13.94 15.14
N ALA A 90 -0.86 14.82 15.69
CA ALA A 90 -1.26 15.82 16.68
C ALA A 90 -2.35 16.79 16.18
N THR A 91 -2.48 16.98 14.86
CA THR A 91 -3.48 17.88 14.27
C THR A 91 -4.81 17.20 13.97
N LYS A 92 -4.86 15.86 14.00
CA LYS A 92 -6.08 15.09 13.70
C LYS A 92 -6.75 14.63 14.98
N LYS A 93 -8.07 14.80 15.05
CA LYS A 93 -8.90 14.12 16.06
C LYS A 93 -9.22 12.70 15.59
N TYR A 94 -9.16 11.77 16.54
CA TYR A 94 -9.50 10.37 16.36
C TYR A 94 -10.60 10.00 17.35
N ASP A 95 -11.49 9.09 16.95
CA ASP A 95 -12.60 8.63 17.78
C ASP A 95 -12.15 7.65 18.86
N VAL A 96 -10.98 7.02 18.65
CA VAL A 96 -10.44 5.95 19.48
C VAL A 96 -9.00 6.30 19.85
N THR A 97 -8.62 6.07 21.11
CA THR A 97 -7.25 6.35 21.54
C THR A 97 -6.24 5.41 20.88
N PRO A 98 -4.98 5.79 20.75
CA PRO A 98 -3.95 4.96 20.14
C PRO A 98 -3.77 3.60 20.83
N GLU A 99 -3.88 3.55 22.16
CA GLU A 99 -3.83 2.32 22.97
C GLU A 99 -5.03 1.43 22.66
N GLN A 100 -6.23 2.02 22.58
CA GLN A 100 -7.44 1.29 22.21
C GLN A 100 -7.33 0.73 20.78
N ARG A 101 -6.75 1.47 19.84
CA ARG A 101 -6.53 0.99 18.46
C ARG A 101 -5.52 -0.16 18.43
N ALA A 102 -4.42 -0.05 19.18
CA ALA A 102 -3.47 -1.15 19.34
C ALA A 102 -4.15 -2.41 19.91
N GLU A 103 -4.97 -2.24 20.94
CA GLU A 103 -5.69 -3.34 21.58
C GLU A 103 -6.71 -4.00 20.64
N LEU A 104 -7.43 -3.20 19.86
CA LEU A 104 -8.35 -3.72 18.84
C LEU A 104 -7.60 -4.55 17.78
N ILE A 105 -6.45 -4.08 17.30
CA ILE A 105 -5.62 -4.86 16.35
C ILE A 105 -5.14 -6.16 17.00
N ARG A 106 -4.64 -6.12 18.25
CA ARG A 106 -4.21 -7.34 18.97
C ARG A 106 -5.33 -8.36 19.08
N LYS A 107 -6.56 -7.92 19.39
CA LYS A 107 -7.75 -8.79 19.43
C LYS A 107 -8.06 -9.39 18.06
N MET A 108 -8.03 -8.58 17.01
CA MET A 108 -8.26 -9.05 15.63
C MET A 108 -7.21 -10.08 15.19
N VAL A 109 -5.92 -9.81 15.43
CA VAL A 109 -4.82 -10.75 15.13
C VAL A 109 -4.97 -12.05 15.92
N SER A 110 -5.36 -11.95 17.20
CA SER A 110 -5.57 -13.12 18.05
C SER A 110 -6.70 -14.01 17.54
N ALA A 111 -7.79 -13.41 17.03
CA ALA A 111 -8.95 -14.13 16.50
C ALA A 111 -8.64 -14.93 15.22
N GLU A 112 -7.78 -14.41 14.33
CA GLU A 112 -7.44 -15.05 13.05
C GLU A 112 -6.36 -16.15 13.16
N LYS A 113 -5.86 -16.45 14.37
CA LYS A 113 -4.77 -17.44 14.60
C LYS A 113 -3.47 -17.14 13.84
N ILE A 114 -3.22 -15.88 13.46
CA ILE A 114 -1.97 -15.44 12.79
C ILE A 114 -0.91 -15.02 13.84
N GLN A 115 -1.00 -15.63 15.03
CA GLN A 115 -0.21 -15.26 16.20
C GLN A 115 1.28 -15.64 15.97
N GLY A 116 2.20 -14.78 16.42
CA GLY A 116 3.65 -15.01 16.34
C GLY A 116 4.33 -14.48 15.08
N LYS A 117 3.57 -14.04 14.06
CA LYS A 117 4.13 -13.35 12.87
C LYS A 117 3.75 -11.88 12.77
N ILE A 118 2.82 -11.42 13.60
CA ILE A 118 2.37 -10.03 13.62
C ILE A 118 2.61 -9.47 15.02
N ARG A 119 3.41 -8.42 15.12
CA ARG A 119 3.66 -7.67 16.36
C ARG A 119 2.94 -6.33 16.30
N VAL A 120 2.38 -5.87 17.41
CA VAL A 120 1.66 -4.59 17.49
C VAL A 120 2.38 -3.69 18.48
N GLU A 121 3.08 -2.70 17.94
CA GLU A 121 3.78 -1.69 18.73
C GLU A 121 2.83 -0.52 19.05
N GLY A 122 2.98 -0.01 20.26
CA GLY A 122 2.23 1.15 20.76
C GLY A 122 2.57 2.45 20.03
N GLU A 123 2.04 3.55 20.54
CA GLU A 123 2.11 4.89 19.96
C GLU A 123 3.52 5.24 19.45
N CYS A 124 3.65 5.47 18.14
CA CYS A 124 4.84 6.08 17.57
C CYS A 124 4.45 7.49 17.09
N CYS A 125 5.11 8.51 17.65
CA CYS A 125 4.90 9.89 17.24
C CYS A 125 5.55 10.12 15.88
N CYS A 126 4.81 9.81 14.80
CA CYS A 126 5.28 9.94 13.43
C CYS A 126 5.23 11.43 13.00
N GLN A 127 6.13 12.25 13.55
CA GLN A 127 6.18 13.68 13.22
C GLN A 127 7.08 14.01 12.02
N THR A 128 7.71 13.01 11.40
CA THR A 128 8.55 13.26 10.22
C THR A 128 8.59 12.03 9.31
N SER A 129 8.06 12.23 8.09
CA SER A 129 8.44 11.55 6.85
C SER A 129 9.15 10.19 7.00
N LEU A 130 8.40 9.10 7.18
CA LEU A 130 8.93 7.77 6.94
C LEU A 130 8.09 7.12 5.84
N ASN A 131 8.76 6.87 4.72
CA ASN A 131 8.27 6.04 3.64
C ASN A 131 7.74 4.73 4.26
N ALA A 132 6.53 4.33 3.87
CA ALA A 132 5.70 3.31 4.50
C ALA A 132 6.28 1.87 4.51
N TYR A 133 7.55 1.69 4.14
CA TYR A 133 8.25 0.41 4.10
C TYR A 133 9.72 0.65 4.47
N THR A 134 10.02 0.73 5.77
CA THR A 134 11.42 0.77 6.23
C THR A 134 11.80 -0.61 6.77
N TYR A 135 12.71 -1.28 6.06
CA TYR A 135 13.40 -2.47 6.53
C TYR A 135 14.23 -2.09 7.77
N ILE A 136 13.99 -2.76 8.90
CA ILE A 136 14.84 -2.63 10.08
C ILE A 136 15.82 -3.81 10.08
N PRO A 137 17.14 -3.60 9.91
CA PRO A 137 18.12 -4.66 10.09
C PRO A 137 18.14 -5.10 11.56
N ASP A 138 18.26 -6.40 11.80
CA ASP A 138 18.30 -6.98 13.14
C ASP A 138 19.42 -6.36 13.99
N GLN A 139 19.08 -5.96 15.23
CA GLN A 139 20.02 -5.73 16.32
C GLN A 139 20.12 -6.97 17.20
#